data_AF-A0A0G0WMQ9-F1
#
_entry.id   AF-A0A0G0WMQ9-F1
#
_cell.length_a   1.000
_cell.length_b   1.000
_cell.length_c   1.000
_cell.angle_alpha   90.00
_cell.angle_beta   90.00
_cell.angle_gamma   90.00
#
_symmetry.space_group_name_H-M   'P 1'
#
loop_
_entity.id
_entity.type
_entity.pdbx_description
1 polymer ?
#
loop_
_entity_poly.entity_id
_entity_poly.type
_entity_poly.pdbx_seq_one_letter_code
_entity_poly.pdbx_strand_id
1 'polypeptide(L)'
;MSYLKDKKVLVLIIALVVLVIGGAVLAYMRSNKTVDPADQFVEENLPSLSPEDIGLEVTVRGDRRAIMFEVTKAEDIERIEYEITYEKEIDGETVPEGLYGEMNIALDGITKTDYREFGTCSSGVCRYDNVVSDVKITMKVTKKDGKVYSVEETVPLN
;
A
#
# COMPACT_ATOMS: atom_id res chain seq x y z
N MET A 1 -62.61 7.76 -17.54
CA MET A 1 -61.54 8.46 -16.81
C MET A 1 -62.17 9.47 -15.84
N SER A 2 -62.63 9.03 -14.66
CA SER A 2 -63.33 9.88 -13.68
C SER A 2 -62.87 9.61 -12.23
N TYR A 3 -61.60 9.26 -12.05
CA TYR A 3 -60.99 9.05 -10.72
C TYR A 3 -60.04 10.19 -10.31
N LEU A 4 -59.72 11.13 -11.22
CA LEU A 4 -58.77 12.23 -10.99
C LEU A 4 -59.40 13.48 -10.34
N LYS A 5 -60.71 13.47 -10.05
CA LYS A 5 -61.44 14.63 -9.53
C LYS A 5 -61.72 14.57 -8.03
N ASP A 6 -61.50 13.42 -7.40
CA ASP A 6 -61.65 13.30 -5.95
C ASP A 6 -60.35 13.74 -5.27
N LYS A 7 -60.44 14.79 -4.46
CA LYS A 7 -59.29 15.38 -3.75
C LYS A 7 -58.58 14.34 -2.87
N LYS A 8 -59.30 13.33 -2.37
CA LYS A 8 -58.71 12.25 -1.57
C LYS A 8 -57.88 11.29 -2.41
N VAL A 9 -58.34 10.97 -3.62
CA VAL A 9 -57.62 10.10 -4.57
C VAL A 9 -56.41 10.83 -5.15
N LEU A 10 -56.52 12.14 -5.43
CA LEU A 10 -55.41 12.97 -5.88
C LEU A 10 -54.28 13.04 -4.83
N VAL A 11 -54.62 13.24 -3.55
CA VAL A 11 -53.64 13.26 -2.45
C VAL A 11 -52.92 11.90 -2.31
N LEU A 12 -53.65 10.80 -2.49
CA LEU A 12 -53.08 9.46 -2.39
C LEU A 12 -52.10 9.18 -3.55
N ILE A 13 -52.42 9.61 -4.77
CA ILE A 13 -51.52 9.49 -5.93
C ILE A 13 -50.27 10.35 -5.74
N ILE A 14 -50.41 11.60 -5.27
CA ILE A 14 -49.27 12.48 -5.01
C ILE A 14 -48.37 11.88 -3.92
N ALA A 15 -48.94 11.36 -2.83
CA ALA A 15 -48.17 10.73 -1.76
C ALA A 15 -47.39 9.50 -2.27
N LEU A 16 -47.99 8.69 -3.15
CA LEU A 16 -47.37 7.51 -3.73
C LEU A 16 -46.22 7.87 -4.69
N VAL A 17 -46.39 8.92 -5.49
CA VAL A 17 -45.33 9.45 -6.37
C VAL A 17 -44.16 10.01 -5.55
N VAL A 18 -44.44 10.76 -4.48
CA VAL A 18 -43.39 11.28 -3.58
C VAL A 18 -42.64 10.14 -2.88
N LEU A 19 -43.33 9.06 -2.48
CA LEU A 19 -42.71 7.88 -1.88
C LEU A 19 -41.78 7.15 -2.86
N VAL A 20 -42.19 7.01 -4.13
CA VAL A 20 -41.38 6.35 -5.16
C VAL A 20 -40.14 7.18 -5.51
N ILE A 21 -40.30 8.50 -5.68
CA ILE A 21 -39.19 9.40 -5.98
C ILE A 21 -38.25 9.50 -4.77
N GLY A 22 -38.79 9.65 -3.56
CA GLY A 22 -38.03 9.70 -2.33
C GLY A 22 -37.23 8.42 -2.09
N GLY A 23 -37.85 7.26 -2.32
CA GLY A 23 -37.19 5.96 -2.22
C GLY A 23 -36.05 5.77 -3.24
N ALA A 24 -36.26 6.21 -4.49
CA ALA A 24 -35.23 6.15 -5.54
C ALA A 24 -34.02 7.04 -5.22
N VAL A 25 -34.25 8.26 -4.72
CA VAL A 25 -33.17 9.19 -4.33
C VAL A 25 -32.39 8.65 -3.12
N LEU A 26 -33.08 8.10 -2.12
CA LEU A 26 -32.45 7.49 -0.94
C LEU A 26 -31.61 6.25 -1.30
N ALA A 27 -32.08 5.43 -2.24
CA ALA A 27 -31.35 4.28 -2.75
C ALA A 27 -30.10 4.70 -3.54
N TYR A 28 -30.19 5.76 -4.35
CA TYR A 28 -29.06 6.29 -5.10
C TYR A 28 -27.99 6.91 -4.18
N MET A 29 -28.37 7.63 -3.12
CA MET A 29 -27.42 8.20 -2.15
C MET A 29 -26.73 7.14 -1.28
N ARG A 30 -27.31 5.95 -1.11
CA ARG A 30 -26.65 4.81 -0.42
C ARG A 30 -25.66 4.04 -1.30
N SER A 31 -25.52 4.39 -2.58
CA SER A 31 -24.56 3.75 -3.49
C SER A 31 -23.17 4.41 -3.50
N ASN A 32 -22.87 5.28 -2.53
CA ASN A 32 -21.50 5.70 -2.27
C ASN A 32 -20.71 4.50 -1.74
N LYS A 33 -19.85 3.98 -2.63
CA LYS A 33 -18.85 2.95 -2.41
C LYS A 33 -18.38 2.94 -0.96
N THR A 34 -18.66 1.84 -0.28
CA THR A 34 -17.79 1.36 0.80
C THR A 34 -16.42 1.13 0.16
N VAL A 35 -15.51 2.09 0.35
CA VAL A 35 -14.09 1.83 0.18
C VAL A 35 -13.74 0.88 1.30
N ASP A 36 -13.57 -0.38 0.95
CA ASP A 36 -13.11 -1.42 1.85
C ASP A 36 -11.72 -1.01 2.37
N PRO A 37 -11.46 -0.94 3.69
CA PRO A 37 -10.14 -0.62 4.25
C PRO A 37 -9.13 -1.77 4.10
N ALA A 38 -9.41 -2.72 3.21
CA ALA A 38 -8.55 -3.82 2.85
C ALA A 38 -7.94 -3.56 1.46
N ASP A 39 -7.12 -2.51 1.36
CA ASP A 39 -6.04 -2.47 0.37
C ASP A 39 -4.99 -3.48 0.86
N GLN A 40 -5.39 -4.76 0.82
CA GLN A 40 -4.45 -5.86 0.84
C GLN A 40 -3.64 -5.67 -0.43
N PHE A 41 -2.31 -5.73 -0.32
CA PHE A 41 -1.45 -6.00 -1.46
C PHE A 41 -1.98 -7.28 -2.12
N VAL A 42 -2.86 -7.10 -3.10
CA VAL A 42 -3.15 -8.13 -4.07
C VAL A 42 -1.78 -8.39 -4.68
N GLU A 43 -1.34 -9.64 -4.63
CA GLU A 43 -0.26 -10.18 -5.45
C GLU A 43 -0.73 -10.08 -6.90
N GLU A 44 -0.84 -8.84 -7.39
CA GLU A 44 -1.10 -8.52 -8.76
C GLU A 44 0.13 -9.06 -9.48
N ASN A 45 -0.09 -9.88 -10.50
CA ASN A 45 0.98 -10.53 -11.26
C ASN A 45 1.67 -9.46 -12.11
N LEU A 46 2.40 -8.57 -11.43
CA LEU A 46 3.07 -7.42 -12.00
C LEU A 46 4.26 -7.93 -12.82
N PRO A 47 4.54 -7.29 -13.96
CA PRO A 47 5.80 -7.54 -14.66
C PRO A 47 6.96 -7.27 -13.70
N SER A 48 7.94 -8.16 -13.68
CA SER A 48 9.12 -8.00 -12.84
C SER A 48 10.19 -7.17 -13.54
N LEU A 49 10.91 -6.37 -12.76
CA LEU A 49 12.19 -5.76 -13.11
C LEU A 49 13.28 -6.36 -12.23
N SER A 50 14.50 -6.40 -12.74
CA SER A 50 15.67 -6.75 -11.94
C SER A 50 16.09 -5.55 -11.07
N PRO A 51 16.75 -5.79 -9.91
CA PRO A 51 17.37 -4.72 -9.12
C PRO A 51 18.26 -3.79 -9.95
N GLU A 52 18.99 -4.34 -10.93
CA GLU A 52 19.88 -3.59 -11.81
C GLU A 52 19.14 -2.63 -12.75
N ASP A 53 17.90 -2.92 -13.12
CA ASP A 53 17.08 -2.07 -13.99
C ASP A 53 16.76 -0.72 -13.34
N ILE A 54 16.59 -0.71 -12.02
CA ILE A 54 16.39 0.52 -11.23
C ILE A 54 17.67 1.01 -10.55
N GLY A 55 18.76 0.25 -10.66
CA GLY A 55 20.03 0.56 -10.00
C GLY A 55 19.89 0.53 -8.48
N LEU A 56 19.23 -0.51 -7.96
CA LEU A 56 19.04 -0.73 -6.53
C LEU A 56 20.37 -1.16 -5.90
N GLU A 57 20.79 -0.41 -4.89
CA GLU A 57 21.91 -0.74 -4.02
C GLU A 57 21.43 -0.84 -2.58
N VAL A 58 21.78 -1.93 -1.89
CA VAL A 58 21.42 -2.14 -0.50
C VAL A 58 22.66 -2.12 0.39
N THR A 59 22.59 -1.32 1.45
CA THR A 59 23.63 -1.23 2.48
C THR A 59 23.09 -1.80 3.79
N VAL A 60 23.73 -2.85 4.29
CA VAL A 60 23.51 -3.37 5.64
C VAL A 60 24.31 -2.52 6.63
N ARG A 61 23.66 -2.06 7.70
CA ARG A 61 24.35 -1.31 8.75
C ARG A 61 25.35 -2.22 9.47
N GLY A 62 26.47 -1.66 9.95
CA GLY A 62 27.54 -2.44 10.58
C GLY A 62 27.15 -3.28 11.80
N ASP A 63 26.06 -2.92 12.51
CA ASP A 63 25.50 -3.70 13.62
C ASP A 63 24.46 -4.76 13.18
N ARG A 64 24.15 -4.81 11.88
CA ARG A 64 23.19 -5.70 11.22
C ARG A 64 21.75 -5.58 11.72
N ARG A 65 21.41 -4.43 12.30
CA ARG A 65 20.06 -4.14 12.82
C ARG A 65 19.23 -3.23 11.94
N ALA A 66 19.78 -2.82 10.80
CA ALA A 66 19.08 -1.98 9.85
C ALA A 66 19.65 -2.14 8.44
N ILE A 67 18.83 -1.84 7.46
CA ILE A 67 19.24 -1.71 6.06
C ILE A 67 18.84 -0.36 5.48
N MET A 68 19.53 0.05 4.44
CA MET A 68 19.27 1.27 3.69
C MET A 68 19.36 0.94 2.21
N PHE A 69 18.47 1.51 1.41
CA PHE A 69 18.46 1.28 -0.02
C PHE A 69 18.57 2.60 -0.77
N GLU A 70 19.28 2.52 -1.88
CA GLU A 70 19.53 3.60 -2.82
C GLU A 70 19.10 3.13 -4.21
N VAL A 71 18.37 3.97 -4.94
CA VAL A 71 17.90 3.71 -6.30
C VAL A 71 18.50 4.80 -7.18
N THR A 72 19.41 4.39 -8.07
CA THR A 72 20.24 5.30 -8.87
C THR A 72 19.71 5.60 -10.28
N LYS A 73 18.66 4.88 -10.71
CA LYS A 73 18.01 5.06 -12.03
C LYS A 73 16.51 5.33 -11.87
N ALA A 74 16.16 6.42 -11.17
CA ALA A 74 14.78 6.77 -10.86
C ALA A 74 14.17 7.86 -11.77
N GLU A 75 14.81 8.21 -12.89
CA GLU A 75 14.40 9.33 -13.74
C GLU A 75 13.00 9.15 -14.36
N ASP A 76 12.62 7.92 -14.64
CA ASP A 76 11.32 7.53 -15.20
C ASP A 76 10.35 7.00 -14.12
N ILE A 77 10.76 7.00 -12.84
CA ILE A 77 9.98 6.51 -11.71
C ILE A 77 9.17 7.67 -11.11
N GLU A 78 7.89 7.41 -10.83
CA GLU A 78 7.01 8.34 -10.13
C GLU A 78 6.97 8.04 -8.63
N ARG A 79 6.87 6.76 -8.26
CA ARG A 79 6.71 6.32 -6.87
C ARG A 79 7.29 4.93 -6.67
N ILE A 80 7.87 4.70 -5.49
CA ILE A 80 8.29 3.37 -5.05
C ILE A 80 7.70 3.10 -3.67
N GLU A 81 6.86 2.09 -3.59
CA GLU A 81 6.41 1.48 -2.34
C GLU A 81 7.26 0.25 -2.09
N TYR A 82 7.66 -0.01 -0.86
CA TYR A 82 8.46 -1.19 -0.54
C TYR A 82 7.97 -1.88 0.73
N GLU A 83 8.25 -3.17 0.78
CA GLU A 83 8.09 -4.06 1.92
C GLU A 83 9.43 -4.74 2.18
N ILE A 84 9.81 -4.80 3.44
CA ILE A 84 10.97 -5.58 3.88
C ILE A 84 10.43 -6.66 4.80
N THR A 85 10.75 -7.91 4.52
CA THR A 85 10.35 -9.07 5.34
C THR A 85 11.59 -9.81 5.83
N TYR A 86 11.51 -10.31 7.05
CA TYR A 86 12.56 -11.07 7.71
C TYR A 86 11.97 -11.93 8.82
N GLU A 87 12.76 -12.86 9.35
CA GLU A 87 12.39 -13.69 10.48
C GLU A 87 13.20 -13.30 11.71
N LYS A 88 12.54 -13.29 12.87
CA LYS A 88 13.15 -13.02 14.17
C LYS A 88 12.90 -14.13 15.16
N GLU A 89 13.82 -14.27 16.11
CA GLU A 89 13.66 -15.20 17.22
C GLU A 89 12.98 -14.54 18.43
N ILE A 90 11.91 -15.15 18.91
CA ILE A 90 11.24 -14.80 20.17
C ILE A 90 11.06 -16.07 20.98
N ASP A 91 11.65 -16.13 22.18
CA ASP A 91 11.55 -17.28 23.10
C ASP A 91 11.91 -18.64 22.46
N GLY A 92 12.83 -18.63 21.49
CA GLY A 92 13.28 -19.83 20.76
C GLY A 92 12.40 -20.23 19.57
N GLU A 93 11.39 -19.42 19.23
CA GLU A 93 10.55 -19.61 18.04
C GLU A 93 10.88 -18.58 16.97
N THR A 94 10.87 -19.01 15.72
CA THR A 94 11.06 -18.16 14.54
C THR A 94 9.71 -17.55 14.15
N VAL A 95 9.64 -16.22 14.14
CA VAL A 95 8.44 -15.44 13.84
C VAL A 95 8.72 -14.50 12.65
N PRO A 96 7.88 -14.48 11.61
CA PRO A 96 8.02 -13.52 10.52
C PRO A 96 7.67 -12.11 10.99
N GLU A 97 8.38 -11.11 10.46
CA GLU A 97 8.16 -9.69 10.72
C GLU A 97 8.33 -8.90 9.43
N GLY A 98 7.68 -7.75 9.34
CA GLY A 98 7.73 -6.90 8.17
C GLY A 98 7.66 -5.42 8.47
N LEU A 99 8.22 -4.60 7.57
CA LEU A 99 8.04 -3.16 7.59
C LEU A 99 7.74 -2.66 6.18
N TYR A 100 6.87 -1.66 6.10
CA TYR A 100 6.44 -1.04 4.86
C TYR A 100 6.89 0.42 4.81
N GLY A 101 7.12 0.92 3.61
CA GLY A 101 7.30 2.35 3.42
C GLY A 101 7.25 2.79 1.97
N GLU A 102 7.50 4.08 1.78
CA GLU A 102 7.52 4.74 0.48
C GLU A 102 8.83 5.52 0.34
N MET A 103 9.42 5.50 -0.85
CA MET A 103 10.55 6.35 -1.21
C MET A 103 10.07 7.58 -1.98
N ASN A 104 10.52 8.75 -1.54
CA ASN A 104 10.32 9.98 -2.31
C ASN A 104 11.34 10.01 -3.46
N ILE A 105 10.89 10.16 -4.70
CA ILE A 105 11.79 10.26 -5.86
C ILE A 105 12.42 11.66 -5.92
N ALA A 106 13.75 11.72 -5.88
CA ALA A 106 14.47 12.97 -5.99
C ALA A 106 14.49 13.48 -7.44
N LEU A 107 14.66 14.80 -7.61
CA LEU A 107 14.64 15.45 -8.93
C LEU A 107 15.82 15.07 -9.82
N ASP A 108 16.93 14.64 -9.23
CA ASP A 108 18.15 14.21 -9.90
C ASP A 108 18.15 12.73 -10.31
N GLY A 109 17.05 12.00 -10.02
CA GLY A 109 16.92 10.58 -10.37
C GLY A 109 17.63 9.63 -9.42
N ILE A 110 18.22 10.12 -8.33
CA ILE A 110 18.88 9.29 -7.31
C ILE A 110 18.16 9.48 -5.98
N THR A 111 17.55 8.42 -5.46
CA THR A 111 16.84 8.48 -4.17
C THR A 111 17.39 7.44 -3.19
N LYS A 112 17.36 7.79 -1.92
CA LYS A 112 17.93 7.00 -0.83
C LYS A 112 17.03 7.09 0.39
N THR A 113 16.86 5.97 1.09
CA THR A 113 16.17 6.00 2.39
C THR A 113 17.10 6.33 3.54
N ASP A 114 16.52 6.72 4.67
CA ASP A 114 17.18 6.50 5.95
C ASP A 114 17.32 5.00 6.22
N TYR A 115 18.13 4.65 7.24
CA TYR A 115 18.18 3.28 7.74
C TYR A 115 16.80 2.85 8.26
N ARG A 116 16.36 1.69 7.79
CA ARG A 116 15.15 1.01 8.24
C ARG A 116 15.54 -0.01 9.29
N GLU A 117 15.18 0.30 10.52
CA GLU A 117 15.50 -0.49 11.70
C GLU A 117 14.68 -1.78 11.74
N PHE A 118 15.33 -2.89 12.09
CA PHE A 118 14.66 -4.15 12.40
C PHE A 118 14.17 -4.14 13.85
N GLY A 119 12.86 -3.95 14.01
CA GLY A 119 12.20 -3.88 15.31
C GLY A 119 11.28 -2.67 15.41
N THR A 120 11.06 -2.20 16.64
CA THR A 120 10.13 -1.11 16.93
C THR A 120 10.84 0.05 17.60
N CYS A 121 10.67 1.26 17.05
CA CYS A 121 11.17 2.49 17.63
C CYS A 121 10.03 3.34 18.20
N SER A 122 10.17 3.76 19.46
CA SER A 122 9.22 4.69 20.12
C SER A 122 10.00 5.82 20.77
N SER A 123 9.63 7.06 20.44
CA SER A 123 10.23 8.28 21.02
C SER A 123 11.78 8.32 20.97
N GLY A 124 12.37 7.81 19.87
CA GLY A 124 13.82 7.80 19.67
C GLY A 124 14.57 6.63 20.33
N VAL A 125 13.86 5.70 20.98
CA VAL A 125 14.44 4.47 21.53
C VAL A 125 13.94 3.29 20.73
N CYS A 126 14.86 2.50 20.17
CA CYS A 126 14.55 1.32 19.39
C CYS A 126 14.77 0.03 20.19
N ARG A 127 13.77 -0.83 20.20
CA ARG A 127 13.91 -2.23 20.58
C ARG A 127 14.15 -3.01 19.29
N TYR A 128 15.34 -3.60 19.20
CA TYR A 128 15.76 -4.37 18.04
C TYR A 128 15.32 -5.82 18.14
N ASP A 129 14.99 -6.37 16.99
CA ASP A 129 14.69 -7.79 16.84
C ASP A 129 15.97 -8.61 16.67
N ASN A 130 15.94 -9.87 17.12
CA ASN A 130 17.01 -10.84 16.87
C ASN A 130 16.76 -11.49 15.51
N VAL A 131 17.24 -10.87 14.43
CA VAL A 131 17.03 -11.35 13.06
C VAL A 131 17.84 -12.61 12.81
N VAL A 132 17.20 -13.67 12.32
CA VAL A 132 17.78 -15.00 12.10
C VAL A 132 17.74 -15.46 10.64
N SER A 133 17.20 -14.65 9.73
CA SER A 133 17.10 -14.94 8.30
C SER A 133 17.84 -13.90 7.45
N ASP A 134 17.94 -14.21 6.16
CA ASP A 134 18.15 -13.19 5.13
C ASP A 134 16.95 -12.23 5.08
N VAL A 135 17.18 -11.04 4.56
CA VAL A 135 16.15 -10.00 4.44
C VAL A 135 15.66 -9.96 3.01
N LYS A 136 14.35 -10.11 2.80
CA LYS A 136 13.73 -9.94 1.48
C LYS A 136 13.14 -8.54 1.37
N ILE A 137 13.49 -7.84 0.30
CA ILE A 137 12.93 -6.54 -0.09
C ILE A 137 12.06 -6.77 -1.32
N THR A 138 10.81 -6.33 -1.25
CA THR A 138 9.88 -6.30 -2.38
C THR A 138 9.49 -4.85 -2.63
N MET A 139 9.65 -4.38 -3.85
CA MET A 139 9.32 -3.00 -4.25
C MET A 139 8.28 -3.00 -5.36
N LYS A 140 7.26 -2.17 -5.19
CA LYS A 140 6.30 -1.81 -6.23
C LYS A 140 6.72 -0.47 -6.83
N VAL A 141 7.16 -0.51 -8.09
CA VAL A 141 7.67 0.64 -8.83
C VAL A 141 6.60 1.14 -9.78
N THR A 142 6.08 2.34 -9.53
CA THR A 142 5.18 3.04 -10.46
C THR A 142 6.02 3.99 -11.32
N LYS A 143 6.01 3.77 -12.63
CA LYS A 143 6.68 4.61 -13.62
C LYS A 143 5.80 5.81 -13.99
N LYS A 144 6.41 6.89 -14.48
CA LYS A 144 5.71 8.13 -14.92
C LYS A 144 4.75 7.92 -16.10
N ASP A 145 4.87 6.80 -16.82
CA ASP A 145 3.93 6.39 -17.87
C ASP A 145 2.71 5.61 -17.31
N GLY A 146 2.62 5.45 -15.99
CA GLY A 146 1.55 4.76 -15.28
C GLY A 146 1.73 3.25 -15.17
N LYS A 147 2.79 2.67 -15.75
CA LYS A 147 3.06 1.23 -15.60
C LYS A 147 3.60 0.91 -14.21
N VAL A 148 3.26 -0.28 -13.73
CA VAL A 148 3.66 -0.76 -12.41
C VAL A 148 4.45 -2.05 -12.56
N TYR A 149 5.57 -2.13 -11.85
CA TYR A 149 6.48 -3.26 -11.86
C TYR A 149 6.78 -3.73 -10.43
N SER A 150 7.14 -5.00 -10.28
CA SER A 150 7.68 -5.55 -9.04
C SER A 150 9.19 -5.73 -9.14
N VAL A 151 9.93 -5.39 -8.10
CA VAL A 151 11.36 -5.68 -7.94
C VAL A 151 11.54 -6.44 -6.63
N GLU A 152 12.26 -7.55 -6.66
CA GLU A 152 12.60 -8.31 -5.45
C GLU A 152 14.11 -8.43 -5.31
N GLU A 153 14.60 -8.27 -4.08
CA GLU A 153 16.01 -8.47 -3.73
C GLU A 153 16.12 -9.22 -2.39
N THR A 154 17.03 -10.18 -2.31
CA THR A 154 17.32 -10.91 -1.06
C THR A 154 18.72 -10.58 -0.59
N VAL A 155 18.82 -10.05 0.62
CA VAL A 155 20.07 -9.54 1.20
C VAL A 155 20.49 -10.44 2.36
N PRO A 156 21.64 -11.11 2.24
CA PRO A 156 22.19 -11.91 3.33
C PRO A 156 22.61 -11.04 4.52
N LEU A 157 22.25 -11.46 5.74
CA LEU A 157 22.66 -10.77 7.00
C LEU A 157 23.81 -11.48 7.74
N ASN A 158 24.43 -12.47 7.11
CA ASN A 158 25.41 -13.42 7.64
C ASN A 158 26.56 -12.77 8.42
#